data_AF-A0A3N5QJL8-F1
#
_entry.id   AF-A0A3N5QJL8-F1
#
_cell.length_a   1.000
_cell.length_b   1.000
_cell.length_c   1.000
_cell.angle_alpha   90.00
_cell.angle_beta   90.00
_cell.angle_gamma   90.00
#
_symmetry.space_group_name_H-M   'P 1'
#
loop_
_entity.id
_entity.type
_entity.pdbx_description
1 polymer ?
#
loop_
_entity_poly.entity_id
_entity_poly.type
_entity_poly.pdbx_seq_one_letter_code
_entity_poly.pdbx_strand_id
1 'polypeptide(L)'
;MNTVEIPSTNAFWQEDSFGFIKPEEFDSLGIDIDDIPPGTIPARKHPSILKSRFGGNAYGFGLYELFDRLSSQEAELLQTVSSENTEQIKRHYKQINRIYYRIGLLKRYSRPGKSYFLIPVHLAFSSLSRMKNKADEITKIIAFHRKKFMQENHQIGLITHAEDFLVNDLSLRFKEHQFIVLDSFEKLNPWSEPLDMIILPRDLTQILLTEHFIPHREDRPSSRVLDEYAFYLIGKIYHLLKPEGELFMIADYYTPKTKENIRVAFKTPPEERNFVLFSHIFKTQKKYQARGKPMSINRVDFQAYLNTPYVEKEVLD
;
A
#
# COMPACT_ATOMS: atom_id res chain seq x y z
N MET A 1 -35.06 -2.66 8.48
CA MET A 1 -34.21 -3.87 8.38
C MET A 1 -33.94 -4.13 6.91
N ASN A 2 -32.78 -3.68 6.41
CA ASN A 2 -32.22 -4.09 5.13
C ASN A 2 -30.78 -4.49 5.44
N THR A 3 -30.59 -5.79 5.66
CA THR A 3 -29.27 -6.40 5.80
C THR A 3 -28.53 -6.23 4.48
N VAL A 4 -27.47 -5.43 4.49
CA VAL A 4 -26.47 -5.45 3.42
C VAL A 4 -25.82 -6.83 3.49
N GLU A 5 -26.19 -7.73 2.59
CA GLU A 5 -25.47 -8.99 2.40
C GLU A 5 -24.06 -8.65 1.91
N ILE A 6 -23.12 -8.66 2.84
CA ILE A 6 -21.70 -8.78 2.53
C ILE A 6 -21.56 -10.15 1.85
N PRO A 7 -21.05 -10.24 0.61
CA PRO A 7 -20.91 -11.53 -0.07
C PRO A 7 -20.16 -12.50 0.84
N SER A 8 -20.71 -13.69 1.04
CA SER A 8 -20.15 -14.75 1.88
C SER A 8 -18.80 -15.18 1.32
N THR A 9 -17.73 -14.56 1.83
CA THR A 9 -16.36 -14.71 1.37
C THR A 9 -15.52 -15.34 2.48
N ASN A 10 -15.96 -16.51 2.99
CA ASN A 10 -15.28 -17.22 4.08
C ASN A 10 -13.83 -17.65 3.77
N ALA A 11 -13.39 -17.54 2.51
CA ALA A 11 -11.99 -17.76 2.11
C ALA A 11 -11.09 -16.51 2.22
N PHE A 12 -11.66 -15.29 2.36
CA PHE A 12 -10.89 -14.03 2.39
C PHE A 12 -10.36 -13.66 3.78
N TRP A 13 -10.84 -14.33 4.83
CA TRP A 13 -10.59 -13.96 6.23
C TRP A 13 -9.44 -14.73 6.91
N GLN A 14 -8.77 -15.66 6.21
CA GLN A 14 -7.74 -16.50 6.83
C GLN A 14 -6.32 -15.91 6.82
N GLU A 15 -6.05 -14.88 6.03
CA GLU A 15 -4.75 -14.20 6.00
C GLU A 15 -4.97 -12.69 6.15
N ASP A 16 -5.24 -12.26 7.39
CA ASP A 16 -5.57 -10.87 7.69
C ASP A 16 -4.33 -9.96 7.69
N SER A 17 -3.79 -9.70 6.50
CA SER A 17 -2.66 -8.78 6.31
C SER A 17 -3.01 -7.39 6.83
N PHE A 18 -4.19 -6.86 6.53
CA PHE A 18 -4.54 -5.48 6.91
C PHE A 18 -5.05 -5.34 8.35
N GLY A 19 -5.32 -6.42 9.07
CA GLY A 19 -5.93 -6.35 10.40
C GLY A 19 -7.37 -5.83 10.32
N PHE A 20 -8.20 -6.39 9.44
CA PHE A 20 -9.58 -6.00 9.24
C PHE A 20 -10.36 -6.09 10.55
N ILE A 21 -11.03 -4.99 10.90
CA ILE A 21 -11.83 -4.93 12.12
C ILE A 21 -13.20 -5.50 11.78
N LYS A 22 -13.58 -6.57 12.48
CA LYS A 22 -14.86 -7.22 12.20
C LYS A 22 -16.01 -6.48 12.88
N PRO A 23 -17.26 -6.58 12.37
CA PRO A 23 -18.42 -5.91 12.97
C PRO A 23 -18.62 -6.23 14.45
N GLU A 24 -18.24 -7.43 14.90
CA GLU A 24 -18.35 -7.84 16.30
C GLU A 24 -17.43 -7.03 17.23
N GLU A 25 -16.36 -6.42 16.69
CA GLU A 25 -15.45 -5.57 17.45
C GLU A 25 -15.94 -4.11 17.55
N PHE A 26 -16.93 -3.69 16.74
CA PHE A 26 -17.29 -2.27 16.59
C PHE A 26 -17.76 -1.63 17.90
N ASP A 27 -18.64 -2.31 18.64
CA ASP A 27 -19.15 -1.80 19.92
C ASP A 27 -18.02 -1.61 20.94
N SER A 28 -17.09 -2.57 21.01
CA SER A 28 -15.95 -2.52 21.92
C SER A 28 -15.01 -1.35 21.60
N LEU A 29 -14.84 -1.08 20.30
CA LEU A 29 -13.99 -0.02 19.76
C LEU A 29 -14.72 1.32 19.62
N GLY A 30 -16.03 1.37 19.87
CA GLY A 30 -16.86 2.55 19.68
C GLY A 30 -16.86 3.07 18.24
N ILE A 31 -16.85 2.15 17.27
CA ILE A 31 -16.95 2.44 15.84
C ILE A 31 -18.44 2.50 15.47
N ASP A 32 -18.88 3.62 14.91
CA ASP A 32 -20.22 3.75 14.36
C ASP A 32 -20.23 3.21 12.92
N ILE A 33 -21.21 2.36 12.59
CA ILE A 33 -21.34 1.79 11.25
C ILE A 33 -21.74 2.85 10.22
N ASP A 34 -22.47 3.88 10.64
CA ASP A 34 -22.90 4.98 9.77
C ASP A 34 -21.72 5.89 9.40
N ASP A 35 -20.64 5.87 10.19
CA ASP A 35 -19.39 6.58 9.91
C ASP A 35 -18.47 5.83 8.92
N ILE A 36 -18.84 4.61 8.50
CA ILE A 36 -18.10 3.79 7.52
C ILE A 36 -18.69 4.05 6.12
N PRO A 37 -17.97 4.75 5.23
CA PRO A 37 -18.45 4.99 3.88
C PRO A 37 -18.69 3.66 3.12
N PRO A 38 -19.80 3.54 2.38
CA PRO A 38 -20.05 2.37 1.54
C PRO A 38 -18.88 2.07 0.62
N GLY A 39 -18.50 0.79 0.52
CA GLY A 39 -17.37 0.37 -0.29
C GLY A 39 -16.00 0.55 0.38
N THR A 40 -15.96 0.79 1.69
CA THR A 40 -14.73 0.75 2.51
C THR A 40 -14.80 -0.33 3.59
N ILE A 41 -13.64 -0.80 4.05
CA ILE A 41 -13.50 -1.79 5.13
C ILE A 41 -12.59 -1.19 6.21
N PRO A 42 -13.02 -1.15 7.48
CA PRO A 42 -12.16 -0.75 8.59
C PRO A 42 -11.02 -1.75 8.81
N ALA A 43 -9.80 -1.25 8.96
CA ALA A 43 -8.59 -2.06 9.14
C ALA A 43 -7.59 -1.36 10.07
N ARG A 44 -6.75 -2.15 10.75
CA ARG A 44 -5.71 -1.65 11.67
C ARG A 44 -4.47 -1.15 10.93
N LYS A 45 -4.19 -1.71 9.76
CA LYS A 45 -3.10 -1.32 8.84
C LYS A 45 -3.71 -0.79 7.54
N HIS A 46 -2.90 -0.13 6.72
CA HIS A 46 -3.32 0.39 5.42
C HIS A 46 -2.22 0.20 4.37
N PRO A 47 -2.56 0.17 3.06
CA PRO A 47 -1.54 0.24 2.02
C PRO A 47 -0.76 1.55 2.13
N SER A 48 0.55 1.49 1.85
CA SER A 48 1.53 2.53 2.19
C SER A 48 1.12 3.93 1.76
N ILE A 49 0.66 4.14 0.52
CA ILE A 49 0.30 5.48 0.06
C ILE A 49 -0.92 5.48 -0.87
N LEU A 50 -1.93 6.24 -0.48
CA LEU A 50 -3.14 6.48 -1.22
C LEU A 50 -3.26 7.97 -1.52
N LYS A 51 -3.21 8.39 -2.78
CA LYS A 51 -3.36 9.81 -3.10
C LYS A 51 -4.77 10.30 -2.78
N SER A 52 -4.86 11.41 -2.05
CA SER A 52 -6.11 12.12 -1.79
C SER A 52 -6.51 12.96 -3.01
N ARG A 53 -7.81 13.25 -3.12
CA ARG A 53 -8.44 14.10 -4.15
C ARG A 53 -7.89 15.53 -4.21
N PHE A 54 -7.16 15.96 -3.20
CA PHE A 54 -6.67 17.33 -3.03
C PHE A 54 -5.15 17.45 -2.99
N GLY A 55 -4.42 16.38 -3.30
CA GLY A 55 -3.00 16.28 -2.99
C GLY A 55 -2.76 15.45 -1.72
N GLY A 56 -1.52 15.01 -1.53
CA GLY A 56 -1.09 14.28 -0.34
C GLY A 56 -1.65 12.86 -0.14
N ASN A 57 -1.38 12.27 1.03
CA ASN A 57 -1.84 10.92 1.40
C ASN A 57 -3.21 10.99 2.08
N ALA A 58 -4.19 10.21 1.59
CA ALA A 58 -5.53 10.05 2.15
C ALA A 58 -5.54 9.48 3.58
N TYR A 59 -4.39 9.02 4.08
CA TYR A 59 -4.19 8.59 5.47
C TYR A 59 -3.48 9.61 6.38
N GLY A 60 -3.10 10.81 5.88
CA GLY A 60 -2.73 11.92 6.76
C GLY A 60 -1.69 12.93 6.25
N PHE A 61 -0.83 12.60 5.28
CA PHE A 61 0.26 13.52 4.87
C PHE A 61 -0.22 14.77 4.11
N GLY A 62 -1.47 14.83 3.66
CA GLY A 62 -2.06 16.00 2.99
C GLY A 62 -2.83 16.95 3.91
N LEU A 63 -2.78 16.81 5.24
CA LEU A 63 -3.50 17.71 6.15
C LEU A 63 -3.10 19.19 5.96
N TYR A 64 -1.83 19.44 5.60
CA TYR A 64 -1.31 20.78 5.34
C TYR A 64 -1.95 21.47 4.12
N GLU A 65 -2.31 20.69 3.10
CA GLU A 65 -2.97 21.17 1.87
C GLU A 65 -4.47 21.40 2.08
N LEU A 66 -5.00 21.01 3.24
CA LEU A 66 -6.43 21.04 3.57
C LEU A 66 -6.79 22.09 4.64
N PHE A 67 -5.82 22.87 5.15
CA PHE A 67 -6.08 23.90 6.15
C PHE A 67 -7.09 24.95 5.68
N ASP A 68 -7.09 25.30 4.39
CA ASP A 68 -8.04 26.26 3.80
C ASP A 68 -9.51 25.79 3.88
N ARG A 69 -9.76 24.53 4.26
CA ARG A 69 -11.10 23.94 4.39
C ARG A 69 -11.52 23.68 5.84
N LEU A 70 -10.65 23.99 6.79
CA LEU A 70 -10.94 23.89 8.22
C LEU A 70 -11.42 25.24 8.73
N SER A 71 -12.43 25.24 9.60
CA SER A 71 -12.70 26.44 10.40
C SER A 71 -11.58 26.65 11.42
N SER A 72 -11.42 27.87 11.93
CA SER A 72 -10.37 28.21 12.91
C SER A 72 -10.42 27.30 14.14
N GLN A 73 -11.61 26.94 14.61
CA GLN A 73 -11.80 26.03 15.76
C GLN A 73 -11.34 24.58 15.46
N GLU A 74 -11.49 24.13 14.22
CA GLU A 74 -11.10 22.78 13.82
C GLU A 74 -9.60 22.67 13.55
N ALA A 75 -9.01 23.72 12.99
CA ALA A 75 -7.57 23.84 12.84
C ALA A 75 -6.89 23.86 14.22
N GLU A 76 -7.41 24.64 15.17
CA GLU A 76 -6.91 24.68 16.55
C GLU A 76 -7.04 23.31 17.25
N LEU A 77 -8.17 22.61 17.07
CA LEU A 77 -8.36 21.27 17.61
C LEU A 77 -7.33 20.26 17.04
N LEU A 78 -7.08 20.28 15.73
CA LEU A 78 -6.12 19.38 15.10
C LEU A 78 -4.67 19.73 15.42
N GLN A 79 -4.35 21.00 15.70
CA GLN A 79 -3.02 21.44 16.14
C GLN A 79 -2.75 21.11 17.61
N THR A 80 -3.78 21.16 18.47
CA THR A 80 -3.65 20.89 19.91
C THR A 80 -3.62 19.40 20.24
N VAL A 81 -4.28 18.56 19.44
CA VAL A 81 -4.27 17.10 19.61
C VAL A 81 -3.07 16.49 18.88
N SER A 82 -2.01 16.19 19.64
CA SER A 82 -0.89 15.40 19.10
C SER A 82 -1.34 13.99 18.73
N SER A 83 -0.89 13.48 17.58
CA SER A 83 -1.16 12.09 17.13
C SER A 83 -0.60 11.03 18.08
N GLU A 84 0.29 11.41 18.98
CA GLU A 84 0.92 10.51 19.96
C GLU A 84 0.22 10.56 21.33
N ASN A 85 -0.62 11.58 21.59
CA ASN A 85 -1.31 11.73 22.86
C ASN A 85 -2.67 11.01 22.86
N THR A 86 -2.64 9.73 23.20
CA THR A 86 -3.82 8.84 23.21
C THR A 86 -4.95 9.38 24.12
N GLU A 87 -4.64 10.05 25.23
CA GLU A 87 -5.67 10.56 26.15
C GLU A 87 -6.44 11.77 25.58
N GLN A 88 -5.76 12.66 24.86
CA GLN A 88 -6.42 13.76 24.14
C GLN A 88 -7.28 13.23 22.99
N ILE A 89 -6.76 12.25 22.24
CA ILE A 89 -7.51 11.60 21.16
C ILE A 89 -8.78 10.94 21.71
N LYS A 90 -8.70 10.21 22.83
CA LYS A 90 -9.88 9.60 23.50
C LYS A 90 -10.97 10.61 23.82
N ARG A 91 -10.61 11.82 24.26
CA ARG A 91 -11.59 12.87 24.61
C ARG A 91 -12.27 13.48 23.38
N HIS A 92 -11.55 13.57 22.26
CA HIS A 92 -12.02 14.29 21.07
C HIS A 92 -12.28 13.40 19.84
N TYR A 93 -12.19 12.08 19.96
CA TYR A 93 -12.20 11.16 18.80
C TYR A 93 -13.41 11.35 17.87
N LYS A 94 -14.62 11.58 18.42
CA LYS A 94 -15.83 11.85 17.62
C LYS A 94 -15.72 13.14 16.81
N GLN A 95 -15.17 14.19 17.40
CA GLN A 95 -14.98 15.48 16.73
C GLN A 95 -13.92 15.35 15.64
N ILE A 96 -12.80 14.68 15.93
CA ILE A 96 -11.72 14.41 14.97
C ILE A 96 -12.24 13.58 13.79
N ASN A 97 -12.99 12.50 14.06
CA ASN A 97 -13.56 11.66 13.01
C ASN A 97 -14.54 12.42 12.11
N ARG A 98 -15.35 13.32 12.66
CA ARG A 98 -16.24 14.19 11.87
C ARG A 98 -15.46 15.12 10.95
N ILE A 99 -14.38 15.73 11.44
CA ILE A 99 -13.49 16.57 10.64
C ILE A 99 -12.89 15.72 9.51
N TYR A 100 -12.30 14.57 9.85
CA TYR A 100 -11.69 13.65 8.88
C TYR A 100 -12.67 13.14 7.83
N TYR A 101 -13.91 12.84 8.21
CA TYR A 101 -14.99 12.50 7.28
C TYR A 101 -15.26 13.64 6.29
N ARG A 102 -15.42 14.87 6.78
CA ARG A 102 -15.73 16.03 5.93
C ARG A 102 -14.62 16.35 4.93
N ILE A 103 -13.36 16.31 5.37
CA ILE A 103 -12.22 16.60 4.50
C ILE A 103 -11.86 15.43 3.57
N GLY A 104 -12.37 14.22 3.85
CA GLY A 104 -12.20 13.04 3.01
C GLY A 104 -10.96 12.22 3.35
N LEU A 105 -10.45 12.31 4.58
CA LEU A 105 -9.42 11.41 5.08
C LEU A 105 -10.02 10.04 5.37
N LEU A 106 -9.23 9.00 5.13
CA LEU A 106 -9.59 7.61 5.37
C LEU A 106 -8.95 7.06 6.66
N LYS A 107 -8.43 7.94 7.51
CA LYS A 107 -8.01 7.61 8.89
C LYS A 107 -9.14 7.94 9.86
N ARG A 108 -9.29 7.15 10.93
CA ARG A 108 -10.23 7.36 12.04
C ARG A 108 -9.59 6.97 13.36
N TYR A 109 -10.22 7.37 14.46
CA TYR A 109 -9.86 6.96 15.82
C TYR A 109 -11.02 6.22 16.49
N SER A 110 -10.68 5.16 17.21
CA SER A 110 -11.60 4.38 18.05
C SER A 110 -11.78 5.05 19.41
N ARG A 111 -12.80 4.65 20.19
CA ARG A 111 -13.04 5.12 21.56
C ARG A 111 -11.82 4.97 22.49
N PRO A 112 -11.00 3.90 22.40
CA PRO A 112 -9.72 3.81 23.13
C PRO A 112 -8.61 4.74 22.64
N GLY A 113 -8.85 5.59 21.64
CA GLY A 113 -7.86 6.49 21.06
C GLY A 113 -6.91 5.83 20.06
N LYS A 114 -7.15 4.58 19.65
CA LYS A 114 -6.33 3.89 18.64
C LYS A 114 -6.79 4.25 17.24
N SER A 115 -5.85 4.52 16.33
CA SER A 115 -6.18 4.77 14.92
C SER A 115 -6.60 3.50 14.19
N TYR A 116 -7.50 3.65 13.22
CA TYR A 116 -7.83 2.67 12.21
C TYR A 116 -8.06 3.35 10.87
N PHE A 117 -8.11 2.57 9.80
CA PHE A 117 -8.12 3.03 8.43
C PHE A 117 -9.33 2.47 7.69
N LEU A 118 -9.90 3.26 6.79
CA LEU A 118 -11.02 2.90 5.94
C LEU A 118 -10.47 2.58 4.55
N ILE A 119 -10.24 1.31 4.26
CA ILE A 119 -9.65 0.89 2.99
C ILE A 119 -10.77 0.65 1.98
N PRO A 120 -10.79 1.32 0.82
CA PRO A 120 -11.71 0.98 -0.26
C PRO A 120 -11.61 -0.51 -0.63
N VAL A 121 -12.74 -1.21 -0.72
CA VAL A 121 -12.82 -2.68 -0.93
C VAL A 121 -12.02 -3.11 -2.15
N HIS A 122 -12.09 -2.35 -3.24
CA HIS A 122 -11.35 -2.65 -4.47
C HIS A 122 -9.83 -2.58 -4.27
N LEU A 123 -9.34 -1.65 -3.43
CA LEU A 123 -7.91 -1.52 -3.13
C LEU A 123 -7.42 -2.62 -2.21
N ALA A 124 -8.25 -3.03 -1.25
CA ALA A 124 -7.95 -4.18 -0.41
C ALA A 124 -7.80 -5.44 -1.29
N PHE A 125 -8.77 -5.70 -2.17
CA PHE A 125 -8.75 -6.84 -3.08
C PHE A 125 -7.57 -6.81 -4.05
N SER A 126 -7.32 -5.67 -4.71
CA SER A 126 -6.21 -5.55 -5.66
C SER A 126 -4.85 -5.66 -4.98
N SER A 127 -4.70 -5.12 -3.76
CA SER A 127 -3.46 -5.23 -2.98
C SER A 127 -3.19 -6.66 -2.54
N LEU A 128 -4.20 -7.37 -2.03
CA LEU A 128 -4.08 -8.79 -1.65
C LEU A 128 -3.77 -9.67 -2.88
N SER A 129 -4.47 -9.44 -4.00
CA SER A 129 -4.20 -10.17 -5.23
C SER A 129 -2.78 -9.92 -5.74
N ARG A 130 -2.27 -8.68 -5.66
CA ARG A 130 -0.89 -8.37 -6.06
C ARG A 130 0.12 -9.01 -5.13
N MET A 131 -0.12 -8.97 -3.82
CA MET A 131 0.72 -9.64 -2.83
C MET A 131 0.82 -11.14 -3.13
N LYS A 132 -0.32 -11.79 -3.35
CA LYS A 132 -0.38 -13.21 -3.73
C LYS A 132 0.38 -13.49 -5.02
N ASN A 133 0.11 -12.73 -6.08
CA ASN A 133 0.80 -12.92 -7.37
C ASN A 133 2.32 -12.76 -7.24
N LYS A 134 2.78 -11.78 -6.44
CA LYS A 134 4.20 -11.54 -6.20
C LYS A 134 4.83 -12.67 -5.39
N ALA A 135 4.16 -13.17 -4.36
CA ALA A 135 4.60 -14.35 -3.62
C ALA A 135 4.67 -15.61 -4.50
N ASP A 136 3.72 -15.77 -5.42
CA ASP A 136 3.70 -16.89 -6.36
C ASP A 136 4.86 -16.80 -7.39
N GLU A 137 5.22 -15.59 -7.85
CA GLU A 137 6.42 -15.40 -8.68
C GLU A 137 7.71 -15.67 -7.91
N ILE A 138 7.83 -15.18 -6.67
CA ILE A 138 8.97 -15.50 -5.81
C ILE A 138 9.10 -17.01 -5.58
N THR A 139 7.97 -17.69 -5.38
CA THR A 139 7.91 -19.14 -5.21
C THR A 139 8.53 -19.87 -6.40
N LYS A 140 8.23 -19.44 -7.62
CA LYS A 140 8.82 -20.03 -8.84
C LYS A 140 10.33 -19.80 -8.91
N ILE A 141 10.80 -18.61 -8.53
CA ILE A 141 12.21 -18.25 -8.51
C ILE A 141 12.98 -19.12 -7.51
N ILE A 142 12.47 -19.23 -6.29
CA ILE A 142 13.07 -20.08 -5.24
C ILE A 142 13.12 -21.54 -5.70
N ALA A 143 12.03 -22.06 -6.26
CA ALA A 143 11.99 -23.43 -6.78
C ALA A 143 12.99 -23.67 -7.91
N PHE A 144 13.15 -22.69 -8.82
CA PHE A 144 14.13 -22.75 -9.90
C PHE A 144 15.57 -22.76 -9.36
N HIS A 145 15.89 -21.86 -8.43
CA HIS A 145 17.21 -21.79 -7.79
C HIS A 145 17.55 -23.07 -7.03
N ARG A 146 16.59 -23.60 -6.25
CA ARG A 146 16.72 -24.89 -5.56
C ARG A 146 17.09 -26.02 -6.51
N LYS A 147 16.40 -26.11 -7.65
CA LYS A 147 16.69 -27.12 -8.68
C LYS A 147 18.07 -26.92 -9.32
N LYS A 148 18.47 -25.67 -9.55
CA LYS A 148 19.75 -25.32 -10.17
C LYS A 148 20.94 -25.70 -9.30
N PHE A 149 20.86 -25.42 -8.00
CA PHE A 149 21.99 -25.61 -7.07
C PHE A 149 21.91 -26.87 -6.20
N MET A 150 20.79 -27.61 -6.26
CA MET A 150 20.55 -28.85 -5.49
C MET A 150 20.75 -28.67 -3.97
N GLN A 151 20.47 -27.47 -3.45
CA GLN A 151 20.54 -27.14 -2.03
C GLN A 151 19.15 -27.18 -1.40
N GLU A 152 19.02 -27.79 -0.21
CA GLU A 152 17.75 -27.90 0.49
C GLU A 152 17.39 -26.63 1.27
N ASN A 153 18.39 -25.91 1.76
CA ASN A 153 18.26 -24.65 2.47
C ASN A 153 19.02 -23.53 1.76
N HIS A 154 18.48 -22.32 1.81
CA HIS A 154 19.09 -21.12 1.25
C HIS A 154 18.94 -19.96 2.23
N GLN A 155 19.94 -19.09 2.27
CA GLN A 155 19.85 -17.76 2.85
C GLN A 155 19.41 -16.76 1.78
N ILE A 156 18.20 -16.24 1.97
CA ILE A 156 17.53 -15.39 0.99
C ILE A 156 17.37 -13.99 1.58
N GLY A 157 18.05 -13.01 0.98
CA GLY A 157 17.86 -11.60 1.31
C GLY A 157 16.59 -11.05 0.64
N LEU A 158 15.76 -10.35 1.41
CA LEU A 158 14.59 -9.60 0.91
C LEU A 158 14.83 -8.10 1.12
N ILE A 159 14.91 -7.34 0.04
CA ILE A 159 15.04 -5.87 0.11
C ILE A 159 13.65 -5.25 0.16
N THR A 160 13.12 -5.16 1.38
CA THR A 160 11.77 -4.67 1.65
C THR A 160 11.66 -4.23 3.10
N HIS A 161 10.65 -3.43 3.45
CA HIS A 161 10.36 -3.08 4.83
C HIS A 161 10.08 -4.31 5.70
N ALA A 162 10.51 -4.30 6.96
CA ALA A 162 10.29 -5.41 7.91
C ALA A 162 8.81 -5.76 8.15
N GLU A 163 7.91 -4.78 8.01
CA GLU A 163 6.48 -4.98 8.15
C GLU A 163 5.77 -5.39 6.85
N ASP A 164 6.50 -5.59 5.75
CA ASP A 164 5.90 -6.04 4.49
C ASP A 164 5.34 -7.46 4.66
N PHE A 165 4.07 -7.64 4.32
CA PHE A 165 3.36 -8.91 4.45
C PHE A 165 3.99 -10.04 3.64
N LEU A 166 4.70 -9.69 2.58
CA LEU A 166 5.42 -10.65 1.77
C LEU A 166 6.46 -11.43 2.60
N VAL A 167 7.10 -10.80 3.60
CA VAL A 167 8.09 -11.46 4.46
C VAL A 167 7.43 -12.59 5.25
N ASN A 168 6.28 -12.32 5.87
CA ASN A 168 5.56 -13.31 6.68
C ASN A 168 4.99 -14.44 5.81
N ASP A 169 4.37 -14.10 4.68
CA ASP A 169 3.81 -15.09 3.76
C ASP A 169 4.91 -16.05 3.23
N LEU A 170 6.04 -15.51 2.78
CA LEU A 170 7.17 -16.33 2.32
C LEU A 170 7.78 -17.19 3.43
N SER A 171 7.95 -16.63 4.63
CA SER A 171 8.51 -17.37 5.78
C SER A 171 7.60 -18.51 6.24
N LEU A 172 6.28 -18.36 6.09
CA LEU A 172 5.32 -19.44 6.38
C LEU A 172 5.33 -20.52 5.31
N ARG A 173 5.50 -20.14 4.04
CA ARG A 173 5.54 -21.05 2.89
C ARG A 173 6.82 -21.89 2.82
N PHE A 174 7.98 -21.29 3.10
CA PHE A 174 9.29 -21.95 3.01
C PHE A 174 9.97 -22.00 4.37
N LYS A 175 9.62 -23.02 5.16
CA LYS A 175 10.19 -23.23 6.51
C LYS A 175 11.64 -23.71 6.47
N GLU A 176 12.07 -24.25 5.33
CA GLU A 176 13.41 -24.73 5.07
C GLU A 176 14.41 -23.62 4.71
N HIS A 177 13.93 -22.42 4.40
CA HIS A 177 14.75 -21.29 3.98
C HIS A 177 14.80 -20.21 5.05
N GLN A 178 15.93 -19.51 5.12
CA GLN A 178 16.08 -18.37 6.02
C GLN A 178 15.91 -17.08 5.23
N PHE A 179 14.82 -16.36 5.50
CA PHE A 179 14.61 -15.03 4.96
C PHE A 179 15.24 -13.96 5.85
N ILE A 180 16.07 -13.11 5.26
CA ILE A 180 16.74 -12.00 5.95
C ILE A 180 16.23 -10.70 5.34
N VAL A 181 15.61 -9.85 6.17
CA VAL A 181 15.10 -8.55 5.73
C VAL A 181 16.23 -7.51 5.69
N LEU A 182 16.40 -6.89 4.53
CA LEU A 182 17.39 -5.86 4.23
C LEU A 182 16.68 -4.53 3.94
N ASP A 183 16.27 -3.82 4.98
CA ASP A 183 15.47 -2.58 4.92
C ASP A 183 16.29 -1.28 5.10
N SER A 184 17.59 -1.38 5.33
CA SER A 184 18.48 -0.24 5.55
C SER A 184 19.93 -0.52 5.10
N PHE A 185 20.71 0.53 4.87
CA PHE A 185 22.14 0.38 4.54
C PHE A 185 22.97 -0.28 5.64
N GLU A 186 22.53 -0.17 6.89
CA GLU A 186 23.20 -0.81 8.03
C GLU A 186 23.10 -2.33 7.92
N LYS A 187 21.93 -2.84 7.52
CA LYS A 187 21.70 -4.27 7.28
C LYS A 187 22.36 -4.79 5.99
N LEU A 188 22.79 -3.90 5.10
CA LEU A 188 23.52 -4.22 3.88
C LEU A 188 25.05 -4.29 4.06
N ASN A 189 25.54 -4.24 5.30
CA ASN A 189 26.96 -4.48 5.56
C ASN A 189 27.25 -5.99 5.54
N PRO A 190 28.45 -6.42 5.09
CA PRO A 190 28.80 -7.83 5.01
C PRO A 190 28.60 -8.54 6.36
N TRP A 191 27.73 -9.53 6.38
CA TRP A 191 27.54 -10.43 7.53
C TRP A 191 28.61 -11.52 7.49
N SER A 192 28.66 -12.36 8.54
CA SER A 192 29.59 -13.50 8.58
C SER A 192 29.33 -14.54 7.50
N GLU A 193 28.11 -14.61 6.94
CA GLU A 193 27.73 -15.58 5.92
C GLU A 193 27.16 -14.88 4.67
N PRO A 194 27.61 -15.26 3.45
CA PRO A 194 27.10 -14.71 2.21
C PRO A 194 25.73 -15.28 1.85
N LEU A 195 24.90 -14.49 1.18
CA LEU A 195 23.57 -14.85 0.73
C LEU A 195 23.61 -15.69 -0.55
N ASP A 196 22.70 -16.67 -0.64
CA ASP A 196 22.52 -17.47 -1.84
C ASP A 196 21.73 -16.71 -2.91
N MET A 197 20.77 -15.91 -2.47
CA MET A 197 19.89 -15.15 -3.35
C MET A 197 19.48 -13.84 -2.67
N ILE A 198 19.30 -12.79 -3.47
CA ILE A 198 18.65 -11.56 -3.04
C ILE A 198 17.46 -11.29 -3.96
N ILE A 199 16.29 -11.02 -3.37
CA ILE A 199 15.06 -10.72 -4.07
C ILE A 199 14.62 -9.29 -3.78
N LEU A 200 14.41 -8.52 -4.84
CA LEU A 200 13.83 -7.18 -4.83
C LEU A 200 12.37 -7.32 -5.25
N PRO A 201 11.40 -7.21 -4.32
CA PRO A 201 9.98 -7.31 -4.63
C PRO A 201 9.44 -6.04 -5.29
N ARG A 202 10.27 -5.04 -5.60
CA ARG A 202 9.90 -3.77 -6.21
C ARG A 202 11.04 -3.31 -7.13
N ASP A 203 10.79 -2.33 -7.98
CA ASP A 203 11.88 -1.70 -8.75
C ASP A 203 12.80 -0.87 -7.82
N LEU A 204 14.04 -0.64 -8.24
CA LEU A 204 15.04 0.07 -7.44
C LEU A 204 14.58 1.47 -7.03
N THR A 205 13.91 2.19 -7.92
CA THR A 205 13.43 3.54 -7.63
C THR A 205 12.37 3.51 -6.52
N GLN A 206 11.42 2.58 -6.60
CA GLN A 206 10.45 2.37 -5.53
C GLN A 206 11.15 2.03 -4.22
N ILE A 207 12.08 1.06 -4.21
CA ILE A 207 12.81 0.65 -3.01
C ILE A 207 13.52 1.84 -2.35
N LEU A 208 14.23 2.65 -3.13
CA LEU A 208 14.94 3.82 -2.61
C LEU A 208 14.01 4.88 -2.02
N LEU A 209 12.80 5.02 -2.57
CA LEU A 209 11.82 6.01 -2.12
C LEU A 209 10.95 5.52 -0.96
N THR A 210 10.69 4.21 -0.86
CA THR A 210 9.83 3.65 0.19
C THR A 210 10.58 3.15 1.40
N GLU A 211 11.81 2.68 1.23
CA GLU A 211 12.61 2.14 2.32
C GLU A 211 13.58 3.19 2.86
N HIS A 212 14.16 2.96 4.05
CA HIS A 212 15.05 3.91 4.73
C HIS A 212 16.44 4.05 4.08
N PHE A 213 16.55 3.90 2.75
CA PHE A 213 17.79 4.07 2.01
C PHE A 213 18.11 5.55 1.73
N ILE A 214 17.11 6.42 1.60
CA ILE A 214 17.36 7.85 1.45
C ILE A 214 17.14 8.54 2.81
N PRO A 215 18.18 9.14 3.42
CA PRO A 215 18.01 9.90 4.66
C PRO A 215 17.02 11.02 4.40
N HIS A 216 16.04 11.20 5.30
CA HIS A 216 14.97 12.20 5.18
C HIS A 216 15.59 13.60 5.06
N ARG A 217 15.83 14.04 3.83
CA ARG A 217 16.08 15.42 3.47
C ARG A 217 14.83 15.94 2.80
N GLU A 218 14.42 17.14 3.19
CA GLU A 218 13.40 17.89 2.48
C GLU A 218 13.75 17.97 0.98
N ASP A 219 12.70 17.94 0.17
CA ASP A 219 12.64 17.84 -1.28
C ASP A 219 13.04 16.50 -1.93
N ARG A 220 12.22 16.10 -2.92
CA ARG A 220 12.37 14.86 -3.68
C ARG A 220 13.79 14.77 -4.27
N PRO A 221 14.49 13.63 -4.11
CA PRO A 221 15.81 13.44 -4.69
C PRO A 221 15.77 13.59 -6.21
N SER A 222 16.71 14.33 -6.77
CA SER A 222 16.85 14.45 -8.23
C SER A 222 17.12 13.07 -8.86
N SER A 223 16.82 12.91 -10.16
CA SER A 223 17.10 11.66 -10.89
C SER A 223 18.56 11.21 -10.74
N ARG A 224 19.50 12.16 -10.77
CA ARG A 224 20.93 11.88 -10.60
C ARG A 224 21.25 11.31 -9.22
N VAL A 225 20.64 11.87 -8.18
CA VAL A 225 20.81 11.38 -6.81
C VAL A 225 20.22 9.97 -6.69
N LEU A 226 19.04 9.72 -7.26
CA LEU A 226 18.45 8.36 -7.29
C LEU A 226 19.37 7.35 -7.99
N ASP A 227 19.99 7.73 -9.10
CA ASP A 227 20.94 6.87 -9.81
C ASP A 227 22.18 6.57 -8.95
N GLU A 228 22.76 7.57 -8.29
CA GLU A 228 23.91 7.40 -7.39
C GLU A 228 23.59 6.44 -6.22
N TYR A 229 22.42 6.59 -5.59
CA TYR A 229 21.96 5.67 -4.55
C TYR A 229 21.64 4.27 -5.10
N ALA A 230 21.11 4.16 -6.31
CA ALA A 230 20.84 2.87 -6.95
C ALA A 230 22.14 2.11 -7.25
N PHE A 231 23.16 2.79 -7.79
CA PHE A 231 24.48 2.20 -8.00
C PHE A 231 25.11 1.77 -6.67
N TYR A 232 25.00 2.60 -5.64
CA TYR A 232 25.51 2.25 -4.31
C TYR A 232 24.81 1.03 -3.71
N LEU A 233 23.47 0.96 -3.82
CA LEU A 233 22.65 -0.17 -3.37
C LEU A 233 23.04 -1.46 -4.11
N ILE A 234 23.11 -1.44 -5.43
CA ILE A 234 23.53 -2.60 -6.24
C ILE A 234 24.95 -3.03 -5.89
N GLY A 235 25.86 -2.09 -5.67
CA GLY A 235 27.20 -2.38 -5.20
C GLY A 235 27.19 -3.13 -3.87
N LYS A 236 26.40 -2.67 -2.89
CA LYS A 236 26.26 -3.36 -1.59
C LYS A 236 25.67 -4.76 -1.73
N ILE A 237 24.61 -4.91 -2.52
CA ILE A 237 23.96 -6.19 -2.83
C ILE A 237 24.97 -7.18 -3.41
N TYR A 238 25.81 -6.75 -4.35
CA TYR A 238 26.83 -7.59 -4.96
C TYR A 238 27.81 -8.17 -3.92
N HIS A 239 28.21 -7.38 -2.92
CA HIS A 239 29.13 -7.84 -1.87
C HIS A 239 28.48 -8.76 -0.83
N LEU A 240 27.14 -8.83 -0.79
CA LEU A 240 26.41 -9.74 0.10
C LEU A 240 26.18 -11.11 -0.53
N LEU A 241 26.20 -11.20 -1.86
CA LEU A 241 25.99 -12.46 -2.58
C LEU A 241 27.27 -13.31 -2.56
N LYS A 242 27.08 -14.64 -2.48
CA LYS A 242 28.15 -15.58 -2.81
C LYS A 242 28.53 -15.48 -4.31
N PRO A 243 29.68 -16.02 -4.77
CA PRO A 243 30.11 -15.90 -6.17
C PRO A 243 29.07 -16.36 -7.22
N GLU A 244 28.27 -17.39 -6.88
CA GLU A 244 27.19 -17.92 -7.73
C GLU A 244 25.79 -17.47 -7.27
N GLY A 245 25.73 -16.47 -6.39
CA GLY A 245 24.48 -15.97 -5.85
C GLY A 245 23.69 -15.17 -6.88
N GLU A 246 22.36 -15.26 -6.82
CA GLU A 246 21.50 -14.66 -7.83
C GLU A 246 20.71 -13.46 -7.28
N LEU A 247 20.60 -12.42 -8.12
CA LEU A 247 19.77 -11.24 -7.86
C LEU A 247 18.51 -11.31 -8.72
N PHE A 248 17.34 -11.29 -8.08
CA PHE A 248 16.05 -11.25 -8.77
C PHE A 248 15.30 -9.97 -8.45
N MET A 249 14.75 -9.30 -9.47
CA MET A 249 13.92 -8.12 -9.30
C MET A 249 12.53 -8.36 -9.92
N ILE A 250 11.49 -8.25 -9.09
CA ILE A 250 10.10 -8.47 -9.46
C ILE A 250 9.38 -7.12 -9.43
N ALA A 251 9.60 -6.34 -10.49
CA ALA A 251 8.97 -5.04 -10.68
C ALA A 251 7.57 -5.15 -11.28
N ASP A 252 6.71 -4.20 -10.94
CA ASP A 252 5.39 -4.09 -11.57
C ASP A 252 5.56 -3.58 -13.01
N TYR A 253 4.75 -4.09 -13.94
CA TYR A 253 4.77 -3.62 -15.33
C TYR A 253 4.11 -2.24 -15.44
N TYR A 254 4.91 -1.20 -15.66
CA TYR A 254 4.38 0.13 -15.94
C TYR A 254 3.86 0.21 -17.37
N THR A 255 2.59 0.59 -17.51
CA THR A 255 2.04 0.85 -18.85
C THR A 255 2.51 2.23 -19.32
N PRO A 256 3.08 2.33 -20.54
CA PRO A 256 3.41 3.61 -21.14
C PRO A 256 2.21 4.56 -21.14
N LYS A 257 2.45 5.87 -21.03
CA LYS A 257 1.38 6.88 -21.11
C LYS A 257 0.77 6.86 -22.52
N THR A 258 -0.40 6.26 -22.67
CA THR A 258 -1.15 6.22 -23.93
C THR A 258 -2.47 6.97 -23.81
N LYS A 259 -2.90 7.64 -24.88
CA LYS A 259 -4.26 8.20 -25.02
C LYS A 259 -5.28 7.17 -25.50
N GLU A 260 -4.87 5.91 -25.64
CA GLU A 260 -5.71 4.81 -26.13
C GLU A 260 -6.89 4.56 -25.19
N ASN A 261 -8.09 4.40 -25.76
CA ASN A 261 -9.27 3.96 -25.02
C ASN A 261 -9.56 2.50 -25.33
N ILE A 262 -9.84 1.73 -24.29
CA ILE A 262 -10.30 0.34 -24.35
C ILE A 262 -11.79 0.27 -24.01
N ARG A 263 -12.48 -0.75 -24.53
CA ARG A 263 -13.89 -1.00 -24.21
C ARG A 263 -13.98 -2.01 -23.06
N VAL A 264 -14.50 -1.59 -21.92
CA VAL A 264 -14.56 -2.41 -20.71
C VAL A 264 -16.02 -2.69 -20.35
N ALA A 265 -16.33 -3.96 -20.11
CA ALA A 265 -17.59 -4.40 -19.51
C ALA A 265 -17.31 -4.91 -18.09
N PHE A 266 -17.83 -4.22 -17.08
CA PHE A 266 -17.80 -4.69 -15.69
C PHE A 266 -18.80 -5.83 -15.52
N LYS A 267 -18.44 -6.85 -14.73
CA LYS A 267 -19.29 -8.02 -14.55
C LYS A 267 -20.49 -7.71 -13.66
N THR A 268 -20.30 -6.79 -12.70
CA THR A 268 -21.33 -6.46 -11.71
C THR A 268 -21.52 -4.94 -11.58
N PRO A 269 -22.73 -4.46 -11.25
CA PRO A 269 -22.97 -3.03 -10.99
C PRO A 269 -22.09 -2.44 -9.87
N PRO A 270 -21.77 -3.16 -8.78
CA PRO A 270 -20.79 -2.71 -7.79
C PRO A 270 -19.39 -2.45 -8.36
N GLU A 271 -18.89 -3.29 -9.27
CA GLU A 271 -17.59 -3.08 -9.92
C GLU A 271 -17.56 -1.79 -10.76
N GLU A 272 -18.63 -1.53 -11.52
CA GLU A 272 -18.78 -0.30 -12.30
C GLU A 272 -18.80 0.93 -11.37
N ARG A 273 -19.56 0.86 -10.27
CA ARG A 273 -19.60 1.93 -9.27
C ARG A 273 -18.24 2.14 -8.59
N ASN A 274 -17.50 1.06 -8.31
CA ASN A 274 -16.16 1.14 -7.72
C ASN A 274 -15.16 1.81 -8.67
N PHE A 275 -15.21 1.50 -9.97
CA PHE A 275 -14.38 2.17 -10.97
C PHE A 275 -14.74 3.66 -11.11
N VAL A 276 -16.03 3.98 -11.15
CA VAL A 276 -16.49 5.37 -11.19
C VAL A 276 -16.04 6.10 -9.92
N LEU A 277 -16.21 5.51 -8.75
CA LEU A 277 -15.73 6.04 -7.47
C LEU A 277 -14.21 6.26 -7.49
N PHE A 278 -13.44 5.30 -7.98
CA PHE A 278 -12.00 5.45 -8.20
C PHE A 278 -11.72 6.70 -9.06
N SER A 279 -12.38 6.86 -10.20
CA SER A 279 -12.16 8.05 -11.04
C SER A 279 -12.61 9.38 -10.42
N HIS A 280 -13.43 9.35 -9.37
CA HIS A 280 -13.79 10.54 -8.60
C HIS A 280 -12.81 10.84 -7.47
N ILE A 281 -12.17 9.80 -6.90
CA ILE A 281 -11.19 9.91 -5.83
C ILE A 281 -9.80 10.26 -6.39
N PHE A 282 -9.42 9.69 -7.53
CA PHE A 282 -8.08 9.78 -8.11
C PHE A 282 -8.04 10.66 -9.36
N LYS A 283 -6.86 11.23 -9.63
CA LYS A 283 -6.59 12.00 -10.86
C LYS A 283 -6.57 11.08 -12.07
N THR A 284 -7.69 10.97 -12.78
CA THR A 284 -7.81 10.27 -14.06
C THR A 284 -7.75 11.25 -15.24
N GLN A 285 -7.48 10.75 -16.45
CA GLN A 285 -7.42 11.59 -17.66
C GLN A 285 -8.78 12.17 -18.05
N LYS A 286 -9.87 11.48 -17.68
CA LYS A 286 -11.25 11.95 -17.91
C LYS A 286 -12.18 11.47 -16.81
N LYS A 287 -13.36 12.11 -16.72
CA LYS A 287 -14.43 11.72 -15.81
C LYS A 287 -15.26 10.60 -16.42
N TYR A 288 -15.63 9.64 -15.58
CA TYR A 288 -16.45 8.49 -15.96
C TYR A 288 -17.80 8.54 -15.27
N GLN A 289 -18.84 8.03 -15.95
CA GLN A 289 -20.19 7.93 -15.41
C GLN A 289 -20.69 6.50 -15.58
N ALA A 290 -21.32 5.96 -14.53
CA ALA A 290 -21.97 4.67 -14.61
C ALA A 290 -23.18 4.77 -15.54
N ARG A 291 -23.28 3.87 -16.52
CA ARG A 291 -24.38 3.82 -17.50
C ARG A 291 -24.93 2.42 -17.70
N GLY A 292 -24.42 1.40 -16.98
CA GLY A 292 -24.88 0.01 -17.11
C GLY A 292 -24.59 -0.60 -18.49
N LYS A 293 -23.61 -0.05 -19.22
CA LYS A 293 -23.20 -0.48 -20.56
C LYS A 293 -21.67 -0.48 -20.64
N PRO A 294 -21.06 -1.26 -21.56
CA PRO A 294 -19.62 -1.23 -21.75
C PRO A 294 -19.11 0.19 -21.98
N MET A 295 -18.12 0.59 -21.18
CA MET A 295 -17.61 1.94 -21.13
C MET A 295 -16.33 2.07 -21.97
N SER A 296 -16.16 3.22 -22.62
CA SER A 296 -14.89 3.58 -23.25
C SER A 296 -13.96 4.19 -22.21
N ILE A 297 -13.00 3.41 -21.73
CA ILE A 297 -12.10 3.75 -20.63
C ILE A 297 -10.70 3.99 -21.15
N ASN A 298 -10.01 5.06 -20.73
CA ASN A 298 -8.61 5.23 -21.07
C ASN A 298 -7.80 4.07 -20.48
N ARG A 299 -6.91 3.48 -21.28
CA ARG A 299 -6.15 2.29 -20.89
C ARG A 299 -5.33 2.51 -19.62
N VAL A 300 -4.72 3.68 -19.49
CA VAL A 300 -3.91 4.06 -18.31
C VAL A 300 -4.80 4.21 -17.08
N ASP A 301 -5.96 4.87 -17.20
CA ASP A 301 -6.90 5.02 -16.08
C ASP A 301 -7.46 3.65 -15.62
N PHE A 302 -7.79 2.77 -16.57
CA PHE A 302 -8.27 1.44 -16.25
C PHE A 302 -7.20 0.58 -15.59
N GLN A 303 -5.98 0.62 -16.11
CA GLN A 303 -4.86 -0.07 -15.49
C GLN A 303 -4.48 0.53 -14.15
N ALA A 304 -4.60 1.85 -13.95
CA ALA A 304 -4.40 2.47 -12.64
C ALA A 304 -5.45 1.99 -11.62
N TYR A 305 -6.69 1.77 -12.07
CA TYR A 305 -7.73 1.14 -11.25
C TYR A 305 -7.43 -0.32 -10.92
N LEU A 306 -6.96 -1.11 -11.90
CA LEU A 306 -6.61 -2.51 -11.69
C LEU A 306 -5.33 -2.70 -10.88
N ASN A 307 -4.35 -1.83 -11.09
CA ASN A 307 -2.98 -1.92 -10.61
C ASN A 307 -2.66 -0.82 -9.59
N THR A 308 -3.59 -0.40 -8.74
CA THR A 308 -3.25 0.65 -7.76
C THR A 308 -2.26 0.08 -6.72
N PRO A 309 -0.96 0.43 -6.79
CA PRO A 309 -0.31 1.10 -5.67
C PRO A 309 0.56 2.26 -6.17
N TYR A 310 0.97 3.08 -5.20
CA TYR A 310 1.88 4.23 -5.30
C TYR A 310 2.36 4.65 -6.69
N VAL A 311 1.81 5.76 -7.18
CA VAL A 311 2.45 6.54 -8.24
C VAL A 311 2.42 8.01 -7.84
N GLU A 312 3.56 8.52 -7.37
CA GLU A 312 3.90 9.93 -7.56
C GLU A 312 3.80 10.26 -9.05
N LYS A 313 2.91 11.16 -9.44
CA LYS A 313 3.30 12.55 -9.73
C LYS A 313 2.25 13.53 -9.25
N GLU A 314 2.70 14.61 -8.65
CA GLU A 314 2.36 15.93 -9.18
C GLU A 314 3.65 16.74 -9.29
N VAL A 315 3.90 17.12 -10.55
CA VAL A 315 4.64 18.31 -10.95
C VAL A 315 3.62 19.44 -10.83
N LEU A 316 4.01 20.53 -10.19
CA LEU A 316 3.68 21.91 -10.56
C LEU A 316 4.70 22.79 -9.81
N ASP A 317 5.60 23.36 -10.62
CA ASP A 317 6.61 24.42 -10.42
C ASP A 317 7.16 24.70 -9.01
#